data_AF-A0A1S2K6P2-F1
#
_entry.id   AF-A0A1S2K6P2-F1
#
_cell.length_a   1.000
_cell.length_b   1.000
_cell.length_c   1.000
_cell.angle_alpha   90.00
_cell.angle_beta   90.00
_cell.angle_gamma   90.00
#
_symmetry.space_group_name_H-M   'P 1'
#
loop_
_entity.id
_entity.type
_entity.pdbx_description
1 polymer ?
#
loop_
_entity_poly.entity_id
_entity_poly.type
_entity_poly.pdbx_seq_one_letter_code
_entity_poly.pdbx_strand_id
1 'polypeptide(L)'
;MHSSTPKAPTSTGSPGCRLDGTEPGFTDESASVVSGARRRAARAGDRQIDTAHLLHSLLESVPAVRAALGDGAQTARVLGYLVQRSIGYGLRWQETVEEPGLGVPEDGPTGWSGWSPAAAAAARRALRQARARGAVRADALDLFAAILADPACRAVDVLRRAGADPARAADRARAATPVPAPRGGPAEGVTRTAGPAGTGREAGPRRPPSQQVSPPLRS
;
A
#
# COMPACT_ATOMS: atom_id res chain seq x y z
N MET A 1 -48.94 -8.22 -44.48
CA MET A 1 -49.19 -8.92 -43.19
C MET A 1 -47.85 -9.11 -42.48
N HIS A 2 -47.85 -9.03 -41.16
CA HIS A 2 -46.84 -8.33 -40.35
C HIS A 2 -45.56 -9.13 -40.04
N SER A 3 -44.39 -8.52 -40.26
CA SER A 3 -43.10 -9.04 -39.82
C SER A 3 -42.91 -8.75 -38.33
N SER A 4 -42.90 -9.78 -37.48
CA SER A 4 -42.65 -9.65 -36.04
C SER A 4 -41.14 -9.75 -35.76
N THR A 5 -40.54 -8.66 -35.30
CA THR A 5 -39.20 -8.63 -34.70
C THR A 5 -39.31 -8.91 -33.20
N PRO A 6 -38.47 -9.77 -32.60
CA PRO A 6 -38.45 -9.91 -31.16
C PRO A 6 -37.73 -8.72 -30.54
N LYS A 7 -38.44 -8.04 -29.62
CA LYS A 7 -37.97 -6.89 -28.86
C LYS A 7 -36.97 -7.38 -27.80
N ALA A 8 -35.74 -6.87 -27.82
CA ALA A 8 -34.75 -7.13 -26.78
C ALA A 8 -35.26 -6.57 -25.42
N PRO A 9 -35.08 -7.28 -24.30
CA PRO A 9 -35.40 -6.74 -23.00
C PRO A 9 -34.42 -5.61 -22.66
N THR A 10 -34.94 -4.40 -22.52
CA THR A 10 -34.27 -3.30 -21.84
C THR A 10 -34.14 -3.66 -20.36
N SER A 11 -33.04 -4.32 -19.99
CA SER A 11 -32.64 -4.40 -18.59
C SER A 11 -31.95 -3.10 -18.22
N THR A 12 -32.75 -2.19 -17.68
CA THR A 12 -32.30 -1.10 -16.81
C THR A 12 -31.84 -1.74 -15.51
N GLY A 13 -30.64 -2.33 -15.53
CA GLY A 13 -29.98 -2.85 -14.34
C GLY A 13 -29.34 -1.69 -13.59
N SER A 14 -29.80 -1.47 -12.36
CA SER A 14 -29.27 -0.57 -11.34
C SER A 14 -27.73 -0.47 -11.34
N PRO A 15 -27.14 0.66 -10.87
CA PRO A 15 -25.70 0.75 -10.65
C PRO A 15 -25.31 -0.23 -9.55
N GLY A 16 -24.99 -1.46 -9.94
CA GLY A 16 -24.39 -2.45 -9.08
C GLY A 16 -23.09 -1.86 -8.55
N CYS A 17 -22.98 -1.81 -7.22
CA CYS A 17 -21.82 -1.32 -6.50
C CYS A 17 -20.52 -1.87 -7.11
N ARG A 18 -19.84 -1.06 -7.90
CA ARG A 18 -18.42 -1.22 -8.14
C ARG A 18 -17.74 -0.81 -6.84
N LEU A 19 -17.61 -1.76 -5.90
CA LEU A 19 -16.63 -1.62 -4.85
C LEU A 19 -15.27 -1.69 -5.56
N ASP A 20 -14.75 -0.54 -5.95
CA ASP A 20 -13.36 -0.40 -6.36
C ASP A 20 -12.53 -0.84 -5.16
N GLY A 21 -12.15 -2.14 -5.16
CA GLY A 21 -11.46 -2.84 -4.10
C GLY A 21 -10.04 -2.34 -3.91
N THR A 22 -9.93 -1.08 -3.50
CA THR A 22 -8.72 -0.47 -2.96
C THR A 22 -8.63 -0.94 -1.51
N GLU A 23 -7.78 -1.94 -1.29
CA GLU A 23 -7.48 -2.40 0.05
C GLU A 23 -7.04 -1.22 0.92
N PRO A 24 -7.82 -0.85 1.95
CA PRO A 24 -7.57 0.37 2.69
C PRO A 24 -6.26 0.27 3.47
N GLY A 25 -5.33 1.17 3.17
CA GLY A 25 -4.10 1.34 3.94
C GLY A 25 -2.85 0.68 3.38
N PHE A 26 -2.83 0.20 2.14
CA PHE A 26 -1.58 -0.16 1.43
C PHE A 26 -1.03 1.02 0.64
N THR A 27 0.30 1.11 0.45
CA THR A 27 0.96 2.04 -0.49
C THR A 27 0.53 1.78 -1.94
N ASP A 28 0.78 2.73 -2.86
CA ASP A 28 0.39 2.56 -4.28
C ASP A 28 1.17 1.43 -4.95
N GLU A 29 2.44 1.24 -4.59
CA GLU A 29 3.24 0.08 -4.99
C GLU A 29 2.59 -1.24 -4.54
N SER A 30 2.17 -1.31 -3.28
CA SER A 30 1.51 -2.50 -2.72
C SER A 30 0.13 -2.74 -3.34
N ALA A 31 -0.63 -1.68 -3.65
CA ALA A 31 -1.89 -1.78 -4.38
C ALA A 31 -1.67 -2.31 -5.82
N SER A 32 -0.58 -1.92 -6.48
CA SER A 32 -0.18 -2.45 -7.79
C SER A 32 0.17 -3.94 -7.71
N VAL A 33 0.90 -4.36 -6.66
CA VAL A 33 1.18 -5.78 -6.37
C VAL A 33 -0.11 -6.57 -6.22
N VAL A 34 -1.06 -6.10 -5.41
CA VAL A 34 -2.37 -6.74 -5.23
C VAL A 34 -3.13 -6.85 -6.56
N SER A 35 -3.13 -5.78 -7.35
CA SER A 35 -3.75 -5.77 -8.68
C SER A 35 -3.10 -6.79 -9.62
N GLY A 36 -1.77 -6.94 -9.55
CA GLY A 36 -1.03 -7.98 -10.26
C GLY A 36 -1.42 -9.40 -9.83
N ALA A 37 -1.56 -9.63 -8.52
CA ALA A 37 -1.96 -10.91 -7.95
C ALA A 37 -3.37 -11.29 -8.39
N ARG A 38 -4.32 -10.33 -8.38
CA ARG A 38 -5.69 -10.53 -8.87
C ARG A 38 -5.74 -10.94 -10.33
N ARG A 39 -4.98 -10.26 -11.20
CA ARG A 39 -4.90 -10.63 -12.63
C ARG A 39 -4.33 -12.03 -12.82
N ARG A 40 -3.41 -12.46 -11.95
CA ARG A 40 -2.79 -13.80 -12.03
C ARG A 40 -3.75 -14.89 -11.57
N ALA A 41 -4.42 -14.70 -10.43
CA ALA A 41 -5.47 -15.61 -9.97
C ALA A 41 -6.57 -15.78 -11.04
N ALA A 42 -7.03 -14.68 -11.63
CA ALA A 42 -8.03 -14.73 -12.71
C ALA A 42 -7.55 -15.52 -13.94
N ARG A 43 -6.27 -15.36 -14.35
CA ARG A 43 -5.68 -16.15 -15.45
C ARG A 43 -5.50 -17.62 -15.11
N ALA A 44 -5.26 -17.94 -13.85
CA ALA A 44 -5.17 -19.31 -13.35
C ALA A 44 -6.56 -19.96 -13.14
N GLY A 45 -7.64 -19.19 -13.24
CA GLY A 45 -9.01 -19.66 -12.97
C GLY A 45 -9.34 -19.75 -11.48
N ASP A 46 -8.53 -19.15 -10.62
CA ASP A 46 -8.71 -19.19 -9.17
C ASP A 46 -9.75 -18.16 -8.72
N ARG A 47 -10.66 -18.59 -7.82
CA ARG A 47 -11.72 -17.74 -7.28
C ARG A 47 -11.23 -16.73 -6.24
N GLN A 48 -10.03 -16.93 -5.70
CA GLN A 48 -9.43 -16.11 -4.65
C GLN A 48 -7.96 -15.84 -4.97
N ILE A 49 -7.44 -14.68 -4.52
CA ILE A 49 -6.00 -14.46 -4.45
C ILE A 49 -5.43 -15.12 -3.19
N ASP A 50 -4.33 -15.85 -3.34
CA ASP A 50 -3.65 -16.54 -2.22
C ASP A 50 -2.25 -15.95 -1.98
N THR A 51 -1.54 -16.45 -0.96
CA THR A 51 -0.19 -15.93 -0.65
C THR A 51 0.83 -16.21 -1.76
N ALA A 52 0.66 -17.26 -2.58
CA ALA A 52 1.55 -17.54 -3.71
C ALA A 52 1.36 -16.55 -4.86
N HIS A 53 0.13 -16.13 -5.14
CA HIS A 53 -0.17 -15.05 -6.08
C HIS A 53 0.49 -13.73 -5.65
N LEU A 54 0.36 -13.40 -4.36
CA LEU A 54 1.00 -12.22 -3.79
C LEU A 54 2.53 -12.30 -3.87
N LEU A 55 3.11 -13.44 -3.49
CA LEU A 55 4.56 -13.67 -3.57
C LEU A 55 5.08 -13.48 -5.00
N HIS A 56 4.39 -14.04 -5.99
CA HIS A 56 4.76 -13.89 -7.40
C HIS A 56 4.75 -12.41 -7.81
N SER A 57 3.67 -11.69 -7.52
CA SER A 57 3.56 -10.26 -7.86
C SER A 57 4.59 -9.39 -7.13
N LEU A 58 4.90 -9.69 -5.87
CA LEU A 58 5.96 -9.00 -5.12
C LEU A 58 7.33 -9.20 -5.78
N LEU A 59 7.68 -10.44 -6.13
CA LEU A 59 8.98 -10.75 -6.74
C LEU A 59 9.13 -10.20 -8.15
N GLU A 60 8.02 -10.07 -8.88
CA GLU A 60 7.99 -9.45 -10.20
C GLU A 60 8.19 -7.94 -10.11
N SER A 61 7.43 -7.26 -9.24
CA SER A 61 7.32 -5.80 -9.26
C SER A 61 8.27 -5.06 -8.32
N VAL A 62 8.74 -5.68 -7.23
CA VAL A 62 9.41 -4.96 -6.13
C VAL A 62 10.87 -5.39 -5.98
N PRO A 63 11.86 -4.57 -6.41
CA PRO A 63 13.28 -4.89 -6.28
C PRO A 63 13.73 -5.15 -4.84
N ALA A 64 13.19 -4.42 -3.87
CA ALA A 64 13.52 -4.58 -2.46
C ALA A 64 13.12 -5.97 -1.91
N VAL A 65 12.02 -6.55 -2.40
CA VAL A 65 11.61 -7.91 -2.02
C VAL A 65 12.59 -8.94 -2.57
N ARG A 66 13.07 -8.78 -3.81
CA ARG A 66 14.11 -9.66 -4.38
C ARG A 66 15.40 -9.60 -3.57
N ALA A 67 15.83 -8.40 -3.19
CA ALA A 67 17.01 -8.21 -2.33
C ALA A 67 16.82 -8.86 -0.94
N ALA A 68 15.62 -8.76 -0.36
CA ALA A 68 15.27 -9.41 0.90
C ALA A 68 15.16 -10.94 0.78
N LEU A 69 14.87 -11.48 -0.41
CA LEU A 69 14.80 -12.92 -0.64
C LEU A 69 16.18 -13.56 -0.74
N GLY A 70 17.16 -12.92 -1.38
CA GLY A 70 18.48 -13.50 -1.58
C GLY A 70 19.20 -12.94 -2.80
N ASP A 71 20.09 -13.75 -3.35
CA ASP A 71 20.74 -13.44 -4.61
C ASP A 71 19.80 -13.66 -5.81
N GLY A 72 20.29 -13.32 -7.01
CA GLY A 72 19.55 -13.50 -8.26
C GLY A 72 19.22 -14.97 -8.55
N ALA A 73 20.08 -15.92 -8.17
CA ALA A 73 19.86 -17.34 -8.40
C ALA A 73 18.73 -17.89 -7.51
N GLN A 74 18.66 -17.47 -6.25
CA GLN A 74 17.57 -17.79 -5.33
C GLN A 74 16.25 -17.23 -5.84
N THR A 75 16.25 -15.99 -6.32
CA THR A 75 15.06 -15.37 -6.92
C THR A 75 14.60 -16.15 -8.16
N ALA A 76 15.53 -16.52 -9.05
CA ALA A 76 15.24 -17.31 -10.24
C ALA A 76 14.67 -18.70 -9.90
N ARG A 77 15.19 -19.38 -8.88
CA ARG A 77 14.63 -20.67 -8.40
C ARG A 77 13.19 -20.53 -7.92
N VAL A 78 12.90 -19.50 -7.13
CA VAL A 78 11.54 -19.25 -6.62
C VAL A 78 10.58 -18.93 -7.75
N LEU A 79 10.97 -18.05 -8.69
CA LEU A 79 10.14 -17.71 -9.84
C LEU A 79 9.91 -18.93 -10.76
N GLY A 80 10.97 -19.71 -11.03
CA GLY A 80 10.84 -20.95 -11.81
C GLY A 80 9.90 -21.96 -11.14
N TYR A 81 9.98 -22.08 -9.81
CA TYR A 81 9.09 -22.92 -9.03
C TYR A 81 7.63 -22.45 -9.12
N LEU A 82 7.38 -21.14 -9.00
CA LEU A 82 6.04 -20.54 -9.14
C LEU A 82 5.46 -20.77 -10.54
N VAL A 83 6.25 -20.60 -11.60
CA VAL A 83 5.82 -20.75 -13.00
C VAL A 83 5.51 -22.21 -13.35
N GLN A 84 6.36 -23.16 -12.95
CA GLN A 84 6.10 -24.59 -13.19
C GLN A 84 4.82 -25.07 -12.49
N ARG A 85 4.51 -24.52 -11.31
CA ARG A 85 3.32 -24.89 -10.55
C ARG A 85 2.02 -24.39 -11.17
N SER A 86 2.03 -23.21 -11.78
CA SER A 86 0.87 -22.67 -12.51
C SER A 86 0.48 -23.45 -13.77
N ILE A 87 1.29 -24.44 -14.19
CA ILE A 87 1.05 -25.24 -15.41
C ILE A 87 0.85 -26.74 -15.11
N GLY A 88 1.32 -27.30 -13.98
CA GLY A 88 1.48 -28.77 -13.84
C GLY A 88 0.93 -29.49 -12.60
N TYR A 89 0.49 -28.81 -11.52
CA TYR A 89 0.04 -29.48 -10.27
C TYR A 89 -1.35 -29.05 -9.77
N GLY A 90 -2.14 -28.41 -10.64
CA GLY A 90 -3.33 -27.62 -10.31
C GLY A 90 -4.42 -28.31 -9.47
N LEU A 91 -4.66 -29.62 -9.60
CA LEU A 91 -5.83 -30.24 -8.97
C LEU A 91 -5.66 -30.51 -7.46
N ARG A 92 -4.51 -31.02 -6.98
CA ARG A 92 -4.29 -31.26 -5.53
C ARG A 92 -4.06 -29.97 -4.73
N TRP A 93 -3.74 -28.88 -5.43
CA TRP A 93 -3.51 -27.55 -4.86
C TRP A 93 -4.80 -26.72 -4.83
N GLN A 94 -5.68 -26.86 -5.83
CA GLN A 94 -7.03 -26.29 -5.84
C GLN A 94 -7.95 -26.88 -4.75
N GLU A 95 -7.74 -28.15 -4.35
CA GLU A 95 -8.50 -28.80 -3.27
C GLU A 95 -8.13 -28.34 -1.86
N THR A 96 -6.95 -27.75 -1.67
CA THR A 96 -6.57 -27.13 -0.39
C THR A 96 -6.70 -25.62 -0.54
N VAL A 97 -7.83 -25.09 -0.05
CA VAL A 97 -7.86 -23.68 0.39
C VAL A 97 -6.66 -23.50 1.33
N GLU A 98 -6.01 -22.34 1.30
CA GLU A 98 -5.12 -21.99 2.41
C GLU A 98 -5.96 -21.92 3.68
N GLU A 99 -6.07 -23.06 4.37
CA GLU A 99 -6.73 -23.18 5.65
C GLU A 99 -5.98 -22.30 6.65
N PRO A 100 -6.70 -21.54 7.50
CA PRO A 100 -6.06 -20.64 8.45
C PRO A 100 -5.18 -21.44 9.41
N GLY A 101 -3.87 -21.16 9.40
CA GLY A 101 -3.04 -21.42 10.58
C GLY A 101 -3.49 -20.49 11.70
N LEU A 102 -4.15 -21.06 12.72
CA LEU A 102 -4.65 -20.39 13.94
C LEU A 102 -5.90 -19.49 13.75
N GLY A 103 -7.08 -20.11 13.74
CA GLY A 103 -8.30 -19.66 14.46
C GLY A 103 -8.66 -18.17 14.46
N VAL A 104 -8.68 -17.51 13.31
CA VAL A 104 -9.25 -16.15 13.18
C VAL A 104 -10.71 -16.28 12.73
N PRO A 105 -11.68 -15.59 13.38
CA PRO A 105 -13.07 -15.60 12.94
C PRO A 105 -13.23 -15.17 11.47
N GLU A 106 -14.09 -15.87 10.73
CA GLU A 106 -14.42 -15.60 9.32
C GLU A 106 -15.13 -14.26 9.08
N ASP A 107 -15.56 -13.59 10.17
CA ASP A 107 -16.20 -12.28 10.12
C ASP A 107 -15.16 -11.15 9.99
N GLY A 108 -14.44 -11.14 8.86
CA GLY A 108 -13.54 -10.05 8.50
C GLY A 108 -14.31 -8.83 7.96
N PRO A 109 -13.92 -7.59 8.31
CA PRO A 109 -14.58 -6.39 7.81
C PRO A 109 -14.56 -6.36 6.28
N THR A 110 -15.63 -5.81 5.69
CA THR A 110 -15.81 -5.52 4.27
C THR A 110 -14.55 -4.91 3.66
N GLY A 111 -13.75 -5.71 2.94
CA GLY A 111 -12.48 -5.26 2.38
C GLY A 111 -11.67 -6.37 1.71
N TRP A 112 -11.62 -7.55 2.32
CA TRP A 112 -10.80 -8.68 1.84
C TRP A 112 -11.59 -9.73 1.05
N SER A 113 -12.72 -9.35 0.43
CA SER A 113 -13.48 -10.28 -0.41
C SER A 113 -12.63 -10.72 -1.61
N GLY A 114 -12.66 -12.02 -1.93
CA GLY A 114 -11.82 -12.59 -2.99
C GLY A 114 -10.36 -12.84 -2.59
N TRP A 115 -10.02 -12.82 -1.30
CA TRP A 115 -8.73 -13.27 -0.77
C TRP A 115 -8.88 -14.63 -0.08
N SER A 116 -7.82 -15.44 -0.08
CA SER A 116 -7.71 -16.60 0.81
C SER A 116 -7.64 -16.15 2.28
N PRO A 117 -8.03 -17.00 3.24
CA PRO A 117 -7.91 -16.68 4.67
C PRO A 117 -6.50 -16.27 5.08
N ALA A 118 -5.46 -17.02 4.65
CA ALA A 118 -4.07 -16.72 4.96
C ALA A 118 -3.59 -15.40 4.31
N ALA A 119 -3.98 -15.12 3.07
CA ALA A 119 -3.64 -13.86 2.40
C ALA A 119 -4.30 -12.66 3.12
N ALA A 120 -5.56 -12.76 3.50
CA ALA A 120 -6.25 -11.72 4.27
C ALA A 120 -5.63 -11.53 5.66
N ALA A 121 -5.24 -12.61 6.34
CA ALA A 121 -4.55 -12.56 7.63
C ALA A 121 -3.19 -11.87 7.52
N ALA A 122 -2.39 -12.19 6.49
CA ALA A 122 -1.13 -11.54 6.20
C ALA A 122 -1.31 -10.06 5.92
N ALA A 123 -2.29 -9.67 5.12
CA ALA A 123 -2.56 -8.28 4.81
C ALA A 123 -2.96 -7.47 6.05
N ARG A 124 -3.86 -8.01 6.88
CA ARG A 124 -4.21 -7.40 8.18
C ARG A 124 -2.99 -7.27 9.10
N ARG A 125 -2.10 -8.27 9.11
CA ARG A 125 -0.85 -8.24 9.89
C ARG A 125 0.09 -7.15 9.39
N ALA A 126 0.28 -7.01 8.08
CA ALA A 126 1.10 -5.95 7.48
C ALA A 126 0.59 -4.56 7.89
N LEU A 127 -0.73 -4.33 7.81
CA LEU A 127 -1.35 -3.08 8.23
C LEU A 127 -1.16 -2.80 9.74
N ARG A 128 -1.24 -3.83 10.60
CA ARG A 128 -0.95 -3.66 12.04
C ARG A 128 0.52 -3.33 12.30
N GLN A 129 1.44 -3.99 11.61
CA GLN A 129 2.87 -3.75 11.73
C GLN A 129 3.25 -2.34 11.26
N ALA A 130 2.72 -1.90 10.12
CA ALA A 130 2.89 -0.54 9.61
C ALA A 130 2.41 0.51 10.61
N ARG A 131 1.22 0.32 11.21
CA ARG A 131 0.70 1.24 12.23
C ARG A 131 1.56 1.24 13.49
N ALA A 132 2.03 0.08 13.94
CA ALA A 132 2.88 -0.04 15.12
C ALA A 132 4.24 0.68 14.94
N ARG A 133 4.77 0.76 13.71
CA ARG A 133 5.95 1.57 13.39
C ARG A 133 5.66 3.06 13.12
N GLY A 134 4.40 3.49 13.22
CA GLY A 134 3.98 4.88 12.98
C GLY A 134 3.67 5.23 11.52
N ALA A 135 3.65 4.24 10.62
CA ALA A 135 3.33 4.43 9.21
C ALA A 135 1.81 4.50 8.99
N VAL A 136 1.39 5.34 8.05
CA VAL A 136 -0.02 5.48 7.67
C VAL A 136 -0.47 4.35 6.75
N ARG A 137 0.44 3.89 5.88
CA ARG A 137 0.19 2.84 4.88
C ARG A 137 1.24 1.73 5.02
N ALA A 138 0.83 0.48 4.85
CA ALA A 138 1.74 -0.65 4.75
C ALA A 138 2.36 -0.73 3.35
N ASP A 139 3.65 -1.03 3.30
CA ASP A 139 4.41 -1.18 2.06
C ASP A 139 4.59 -2.66 1.66
N ALA A 140 5.28 -2.88 0.54
CA ALA A 140 5.48 -4.21 -0.02
C ALA A 140 6.35 -5.10 0.88
N LEU A 141 7.27 -4.50 1.64
CA LEU A 141 8.12 -5.23 2.60
C LEU A 141 7.34 -5.61 3.85
N ASP A 142 6.43 -4.76 4.33
CA ASP A 142 5.48 -5.14 5.40
C ASP A 142 4.62 -6.33 4.95
N LEU A 143 4.06 -6.28 3.73
CA LEU A 143 3.25 -7.36 3.19
C LEU A 143 4.05 -8.66 3.05
N PHE A 144 5.26 -8.57 2.49
CA PHE A 144 6.14 -9.72 2.34
C PHE A 144 6.50 -10.33 3.71
N ALA A 145 6.96 -9.52 4.68
CA ALA A 145 7.30 -9.99 6.01
C ALA A 145 6.10 -10.55 6.78
N ALA A 146 4.89 -10.06 6.52
CA ALA A 146 3.66 -10.57 7.11
C ALA A 146 3.22 -11.91 6.53
N ILE A 147 3.36 -12.11 5.22
CA ILE A 147 3.15 -13.42 4.56
C ILE A 147 4.09 -14.46 5.17
N LEU A 148 5.38 -14.13 5.28
CA LEU A 148 6.39 -15.06 5.79
C LEU A 148 6.28 -15.37 7.29
N ALA A 149 5.41 -14.65 8.01
CA ALA A 149 5.17 -14.91 9.43
C ALA A 149 4.28 -16.14 9.67
N ASP A 150 3.54 -16.61 8.67
CA ASP A 150 2.74 -17.82 8.75
C ASP A 150 3.50 -19.00 8.12
N PRO A 151 4.06 -19.93 8.92
CA PRO A 151 4.84 -21.04 8.39
C PRO A 151 3.98 -22.08 7.65
N ALA A 152 2.66 -22.03 7.79
CA ALA A 152 1.73 -22.94 7.11
C ALA A 152 1.20 -22.36 5.79
N CYS A 153 1.47 -21.08 5.49
CA CYS A 153 0.98 -20.48 4.27
C CYS A 153 1.76 -20.97 3.04
N ARG A 154 1.09 -20.86 1.89
CA ARG A 154 1.55 -21.37 0.61
C ARG A 154 2.86 -20.74 0.14
N ALA A 155 3.00 -19.43 0.33
CA ALA A 155 4.20 -18.71 -0.04
C ALA A 155 5.43 -19.26 0.67
N VAL A 156 5.30 -19.59 1.96
CA VAL A 156 6.40 -20.17 2.75
C VAL A 156 6.76 -21.56 2.24
N ASP A 157 5.78 -22.39 1.90
CA ASP A 157 6.03 -23.70 1.28
C ASP A 157 6.76 -23.59 -0.06
N VAL A 158 6.37 -22.61 -0.89
CA VAL A 158 7.07 -22.31 -2.15
C VAL A 158 8.53 -21.95 -1.89
N LEU A 159 8.79 -21.04 -0.95
CA LEU A 159 10.14 -20.63 -0.61
C LEU A 159 11.00 -21.81 -0.15
N ARG A 160 10.47 -22.65 0.76
CA ARG A 160 11.17 -23.84 1.27
C ARG A 160 11.50 -24.82 0.15
N ARG A 161 10.55 -25.10 -0.75
CA ARG A 161 10.77 -26.02 -1.88
C ARG A 161 11.77 -25.48 -2.91
N ALA A 162 11.91 -24.16 -3.00
CA ALA A 162 12.93 -23.50 -3.80
C ALA A 162 14.28 -23.32 -3.07
N GLY A 163 14.41 -23.87 -1.85
CA GLY A 163 15.62 -23.81 -1.03
C GLY A 163 15.88 -22.45 -0.36
N ALA A 164 14.90 -21.54 -0.34
CA ALA A 164 14.99 -20.29 0.41
C ALA A 164 14.67 -20.50 1.89
N ASP A 165 15.31 -19.69 2.75
CA ASP A 165 14.98 -19.58 4.18
C ASP A 165 13.94 -18.45 4.39
N PRO A 166 12.68 -18.78 4.73
CA PRO A 166 11.62 -17.80 4.94
C PRO A 166 11.87 -16.89 6.15
N ALA A 167 12.47 -17.41 7.23
CA ALA A 167 12.73 -16.64 8.43
C ALA A 167 13.78 -15.57 8.16
N ARG A 168 14.90 -15.97 7.52
CA ARG A 168 15.96 -15.04 7.12
C ARG A 168 15.49 -14.00 6.09
N ALA A 169 14.56 -14.38 5.21
CA ALA A 169 13.96 -13.42 4.27
C ALA A 169 13.04 -12.42 4.99
N ALA A 170 12.25 -12.87 5.97
CA ALA A 170 11.39 -12.01 6.78
C ALA A 170 12.20 -11.00 7.61
N ASP A 171 13.30 -11.44 8.22
CA ASP A 171 14.18 -10.56 9.01
C ASP A 171 14.82 -9.49 8.14
N ARG A 172 15.33 -9.86 6.95
CA ARG A 172 15.87 -8.89 5.98
C ARG A 172 14.81 -7.91 5.49
N ALA A 173 13.58 -8.39 5.24
CA ALA A 173 12.49 -7.51 4.83
C ALA A 173 12.17 -6.48 5.91
N ARG A 174 12.03 -6.91 7.17
CA ARG A 174 11.77 -6.01 8.32
C ARG A 174 12.90 -5.01 8.54
N ALA A 175 14.15 -5.43 8.36
CA ALA A 175 15.31 -4.55 8.47
C ALA A 175 15.38 -3.51 7.34
N ALA A 176 14.86 -3.86 6.16
CA ALA A 176 14.81 -2.97 5.00
C ALA A 176 13.55 -2.08 4.96
N THR A 177 12.52 -2.38 5.76
CA THR A 177 11.31 -1.55 5.84
C THR A 177 11.67 -0.15 6.36
N PRO A 178 11.33 0.92 5.63
CA PRO A 178 11.64 2.28 6.07
C PRO A 178 10.97 2.61 7.41
N VAL A 179 11.71 3.22 8.33
CA VAL A 179 11.12 3.83 9.53
C VAL A 179 10.49 5.16 9.11
N PRO A 180 9.22 5.42 9.45
CA PRO A 180 8.61 6.72 9.18
C PRO A 180 9.44 7.83 9.83
N ALA A 181 9.72 8.89 9.07
CA ALA A 181 10.34 10.07 9.66
C ALA A 181 9.47 10.55 10.84
N PRO A 182 10.09 10.97 11.97
CA PRO A 182 9.33 11.57 13.06
C PRO A 182 8.53 12.72 12.47
N ARG A 183 7.21 12.74 12.72
CA ARG A 183 6.37 13.85 12.29
C ARG A 183 6.98 15.10 12.90
N GLY A 184 7.56 15.98 12.08
CA GLY A 184 7.98 17.30 12.53
C GLY A 184 6.79 17.90 13.28
N GLY A 185 7.01 18.25 14.55
CA GLY A 185 5.99 18.91 15.36
C GLY A 185 5.45 20.15 14.65
N PRO A 186 4.24 20.62 15.00
CA PRO A 186 3.73 21.84 14.39
C PRO A 186 4.79 22.92 14.56
N ALA A 187 5.10 23.63 13.48
CA ALA A 187 5.89 24.85 13.57
C ALA A 187 5.11 25.82 14.46
N GLU A 188 5.42 25.84 15.76
CA GLU A 188 5.01 26.90 16.67
C GLU A 188 5.81 28.16 16.31
N GLY A 189 5.44 28.76 15.18
CA GLY A 189 5.67 30.16 14.91
C GLY A 189 4.67 30.98 15.71
N VAL A 190 4.91 31.12 17.02
CA VAL A 190 4.30 32.17 17.83
C VAL A 190 4.85 33.51 17.33
N THR A 191 4.10 34.20 16.48
CA THR A 191 4.17 35.67 16.39
C THR A 191 2.99 36.24 17.15
N ARG A 192 3.16 36.33 18.47
CA ARG A 192 2.29 37.12 19.33
C ARG A 192 2.62 38.61 19.11
N THR A 193 2.01 39.25 18.13
CA THR A 193 1.93 40.71 18.10
C THR A 193 0.84 41.16 19.06
N ALA A 194 1.23 41.46 20.30
CA ALA A 194 0.42 42.27 21.21
C ALA A 194 0.69 43.74 20.90
N GLY A 195 -0.38 44.52 20.63
CA GLY A 195 -0.33 45.97 20.55
C GLY A 195 -0.08 46.62 21.92
N PRO A 196 -0.16 47.96 22.00
CA PRO A 196 -1.46 48.46 22.41
C PRO A 196 -1.94 49.72 21.66
N ALA A 197 -3.27 49.83 21.61
CA ALA A 197 -4.00 51.04 21.28
C ALA A 197 -3.93 52.01 22.48
N GLY A 198 -3.67 53.28 22.20
CA GLY A 198 -3.80 54.40 23.13
C GLY A 198 -4.26 55.64 22.35
N THR A 199 -5.53 56.00 22.53
CA THR A 199 -6.22 57.14 21.92
C THR A 199 -5.81 58.47 22.58
N GLY A 200 -5.55 59.51 21.79
CA GLY A 200 -5.38 60.89 22.26
C GLY A 200 -5.55 61.88 21.11
N ARG A 201 -6.34 62.93 21.34
CA ARG A 201 -6.99 63.85 20.41
C ARG A 201 -6.32 65.23 20.48
N GLU A 202 -6.13 65.92 19.34
CA GLU A 202 -6.16 67.39 19.11
C GLU A 202 -5.38 67.73 17.81
N ALA A 203 -5.99 68.24 16.73
CA ALA A 203 -6.47 69.60 16.47
C ALA A 203 -5.36 70.63 16.14
N GLY A 204 -5.33 71.13 14.90
CA GLY A 204 -4.79 72.46 14.56
C GLY A 204 -3.75 72.54 13.42
N PRO A 205 -4.04 73.20 12.29
CA PRO A 205 -3.16 73.26 11.11
C PRO A 205 -2.38 74.58 11.01
N ARG A 206 -1.09 74.59 10.61
CA ARG A 206 -0.40 75.81 10.10
C ARG A 206 0.72 75.54 9.08
N ARG A 207 0.49 76.09 7.88
CA ARG A 207 1.38 76.70 6.84
C ARG A 207 2.90 76.38 6.77
N PRO A 208 3.47 76.19 5.55
CA PRO A 208 4.88 76.44 5.22
C PRO A 208 5.08 77.95 4.89
N PRO A 209 6.30 78.57 4.92
CA PRO A 209 7.33 78.31 3.89
C PRO A 209 8.82 78.66 4.20
N SER A 210 9.68 78.23 3.28
CA SER A 210 10.87 78.87 2.68
C SER A 210 12.10 79.38 3.49
N GLN A 211 13.25 79.03 2.88
CA GLN A 211 14.50 79.79 2.68
C GLN A 211 15.72 79.22 3.41
N GLN A 212 16.96 79.26 2.91
CA GLN A 212 17.61 79.40 1.59
C GLN A 212 19.14 79.33 1.89
N VAL A 213 19.97 79.13 0.86
CA VAL A 213 21.40 79.52 0.74
C VAL A 213 22.52 78.50 1.13
N SER A 214 22.96 77.72 0.13
CA SER A 214 24.28 77.68 -0.57
C SER A 214 25.64 77.49 0.20
N PRO A 215 26.82 77.37 -0.48
CA PRO A 215 27.67 76.16 -0.55
C PRO A 215 29.15 76.51 -0.16
N PRO A 216 30.26 76.02 -0.78
CA PRO A 216 30.64 74.76 -1.45
C PRO A 216 31.89 74.11 -0.79
N LEU A 217 32.41 73.01 -1.33
CA LEU A 217 33.81 72.93 -1.82
C LEU A 217 34.14 71.54 -2.38
N ARG A 218 34.72 71.59 -3.58
CA ARG A 218 35.31 70.50 -4.34
C ARG A 218 36.81 70.48 -4.05
N SER A 219 37.42 69.31 -4.03
CA SER A 219 38.82 69.08 -4.42
C SER A 219 38.87 67.73 -5.11
#